data_AF-A0A5P1FU22-F1
#
_entry.id   AF-A0A5P1FU22-F1
#
_cell.length_a   1.000
_cell.length_b   1.000
_cell.length_c   1.000
_cell.angle_alpha   90.00
_cell.angle_beta   90.00
_cell.angle_gamma   90.00
#
_symmetry.space_group_name_H-M   'P 1'
#
loop_
_entity.id
_entity.type
_entity.pdbx_description
1 polymer ?
#
loop_
_entity_poly.entity_id
_entity_poly.type
_entity_poly.pdbx_seq_one_letter_code
_entity_poly.pdbx_strand_id
1 'polypeptide(L)'
;MGKRVVFLKQLPSGLLLVTGPFKVNGVPLRRVNQSYVIGTSTKVDISGVNVDKFDDKYFAKESKNKVKKTEGEFFEADKEEKKALPQEKKDDQKAVDSQLLKAIEAVPDLKFYLGARFTLSEGMKPHELKF
;
A
#
# COMPACT_ATOMS: atom_id res chain seq x y z
N MET A 1 10.20 -1.41 4.83
CA MET A 1 10.44 -0.14 4.11
C MET A 1 11.41 -0.43 2.96
N GLY A 2 11.42 0.36 1.89
CA GLY A 2 12.18 0.07 0.66
C GLY A 2 11.44 -0.75 -0.40
N LYS A 3 10.13 -0.98 -0.24
CA LYS A 3 9.31 -1.57 -1.32
C LYS A 3 8.96 -0.49 -2.34
N ARG A 4 9.03 -0.83 -3.62
CA ARG A 4 8.61 0.06 -4.72
C ARG A 4 7.12 -0.15 -4.99
N VAL A 5 6.37 0.93 -5.13
CA VAL A 5 4.90 0.90 -5.25
C VAL A 5 4.45 1.88 -6.31
N VAL A 6 3.25 1.67 -6.83
CA VAL A 6 2.59 2.57 -7.78
C VAL A 6 1.72 3.54 -6.98
N PHE A 7 1.87 4.83 -7.29
CA PHE A 7 1.03 5.90 -6.76
C PHE A 7 -0.27 5.98 -7.56
N LEU A 8 -1.42 5.96 -6.88
CA LEU A 8 -2.73 6.00 -7.53
C LEU A 8 -3.34 7.39 -7.51
N LYS A 9 -3.50 7.95 -6.31
CA LYS A 9 -4.03 9.31 -6.12
C LYS A 9 -3.66 9.86 -4.76
N GLN A 10 -3.74 11.18 -4.62
CA GLN A 10 -3.67 11.84 -3.31
C GLN A 10 -5.08 11.90 -2.71
N LEU A 11 -5.19 11.56 -1.42
CA LEU A 11 -6.42 11.65 -0.67
C LEU A 11 -6.64 13.06 -0.12
N PRO A 12 -7.89 13.45 0.20
CA PRO A 12 -8.18 14.75 0.81
C PRO A 12 -7.40 15.04 2.10
N SER A 13 -7.04 14.00 2.87
CA SER A 13 -6.17 14.12 4.03
C SER A 13 -4.71 14.52 3.73
N GLY A 14 -4.32 14.56 2.45
CA GLY A 14 -2.94 14.76 2.00
C GLY A 14 -2.11 13.47 1.95
N LEU A 15 -2.64 12.34 2.44
CA LEU A 15 -1.99 11.03 2.34
C LEU A 15 -2.05 10.49 0.91
N LEU A 16 -1.02 9.75 0.51
CA LEU A 16 -0.94 9.11 -0.79
C LEU A 16 -1.62 7.74 -0.73
N LEU A 17 -2.54 7.47 -1.66
CA LEU A 17 -3.03 6.13 -1.92
C LEU A 17 -2.03 5.42 -2.84
N VAL A 18 -1.45 4.34 -2.33
CA VAL A 18 -0.47 3.54 -3.06
C VAL A 18 -0.91 2.08 -3.09
N THR A 19 -0.50 1.37 -4.14
CA THR A 19 -0.58 -0.09 -4.22
C THR A 19 0.69 -0.63 -4.86
N GLY A 20 1.18 -1.76 -4.38
CA GLY A 20 2.14 -2.56 -5.12
C GLY A 20 1.44 -3.87 -5.40
N PRO A 21 1.17 -4.26 -6.67
CA PRO A 21 0.29 -5.38 -6.96
C PRO A 21 0.55 -6.55 -6.02
N PHE A 22 -0.46 -6.98 -5.27
CA PHE A 22 -0.26 -7.76 -4.05
C PHE A 22 0.46 -9.08 -4.35
N LYS A 23 0.25 -9.63 -5.55
CA LYS A 23 0.94 -10.82 -6.06
C LYS A 23 2.45 -10.61 -6.32
N VAL A 24 2.89 -9.38 -6.59
CA VAL A 24 4.28 -9.04 -6.94
C VAL A 24 5.12 -8.77 -5.70
N ASN A 25 4.65 -7.88 -4.81
CA ASN A 25 5.45 -7.44 -3.66
C ASN A 25 4.70 -7.47 -2.32
N GLY A 26 3.45 -7.95 -2.29
CA GLY A 26 2.65 -8.09 -1.08
C GLY A 26 2.32 -6.76 -0.40
N VAL A 27 2.20 -5.66 -1.15
CA VAL A 27 1.76 -4.36 -0.61
C VAL A 27 0.28 -4.16 -0.94
N PRO A 28 -0.63 -4.27 0.03
CA PRO A 28 -2.03 -3.96 -0.23
C PRO A 28 -2.21 -2.46 -0.48
N LEU A 29 -3.40 -2.09 -0.97
CA LEU A 29 -3.90 -0.72 -0.99
C LEU A 29 -3.72 -0.09 0.38
N ARG A 30 -2.89 0.94 0.42
CA ARG A 30 -2.44 1.55 1.68
C ARG A 30 -2.32 3.05 1.53
N ARG A 31 -2.64 3.75 2.62
CA ARG A 31 -2.32 5.17 2.79
C ARG A 31 -0.89 5.34 3.32
N VAL A 32 -0.10 6.15 2.65
CA VAL A 32 1.30 6.45 3.03
C VAL A 32 1.51 7.96 3.05
N ASN A 33 2.27 8.45 4.02
CA ASN A 33 2.66 9.86 4.07
C ASN A 33 3.74 10.14 3.02
N GLN A 34 3.56 11.20 2.24
CA GLN A 34 4.47 11.66 1.21
C GLN A 34 5.92 11.84 1.68
N SER A 35 6.14 12.23 2.95
CA SER A 35 7.49 12.41 3.52
C SER A 35 8.33 11.13 3.56
N TYR A 36 7.70 9.96 3.43
CA TYR A 36 8.39 8.65 3.46
C TYR A 36 8.53 8.01 2.07
N VAL A 37 8.19 8.73 1.01
CA VAL A 37 8.22 8.24 -0.37
C VAL A 37 9.27 9.01 -1.16
N ILE A 38 10.00 8.29 -2.01
CA ILE A 38 10.89 8.88 -3.00
C ILE A 38 10.17 8.80 -4.35
N GLY A 39 9.93 9.94 -4.98
CA GLY A 39 9.38 10.00 -6.33
C GLY A 39 10.42 9.52 -7.33
N THR A 40 10.10 8.50 -8.12
CA THR A 40 10.96 8.01 -9.20
C THR A 40 10.56 8.62 -10.54
N SER A 41 11.50 8.67 -11.48
CA SER A 41 11.29 9.11 -12.86
C SER A 41 10.39 8.16 -13.67
N THR A 42 10.29 6.88 -13.27
CA THR A 42 9.47 5.89 -13.95
C THR A 42 7.98 6.18 -13.80
N LYS A 43 7.25 6.21 -14.92
CA LYS A 43 5.80 6.41 -14.97
C LYS A 43 5.12 5.14 -15.48
N VAL A 44 4.00 4.79 -14.85
CA VAL A 44 3.09 3.72 -15.26
C VAL A 44 1.79 4.40 -15.66
N ASP A 45 1.18 3.98 -16.76
CA ASP A 45 -0.15 4.47 -17.13
C ASP A 45 -1.22 3.84 -16.22
N ILE A 46 -2.03 4.70 -15.61
CA ILE A 46 -3.07 4.35 -14.62
C ILE A 46 -4.46 4.75 -15.14
N SER A 47 -4.56 5.25 -16.37
CA SER A 47 -5.81 5.71 -17.01
C SER A 47 -6.97 4.70 -16.91
N GLY A 48 -6.67 3.40 -16.98
CA GLY A 48 -7.65 2.32 -16.88
C GLY A 48 -8.02 1.87 -15.47
N VAL A 49 -7.45 2.46 -14.41
CA VAL A 49 -7.64 2.04 -13.02
C VAL A 49 -8.70 2.90 -12.35
N ASN A 50 -9.82 2.29 -11.95
CA ASN A 50 -10.84 3.01 -11.20
C ASN A 50 -10.43 3.13 -9.72
N VAL A 51 -10.24 4.38 -9.28
CA VAL A 51 -9.82 4.71 -7.91
C VAL A 51 -10.84 5.51 -7.14
N ASP A 52 -12.03 5.77 -7.69
CA ASP A 52 -13.01 6.70 -7.13
C ASP A 52 -13.58 6.21 -5.79
N LYS A 53 -13.73 4.89 -5.65
CA LYS A 53 -14.21 4.23 -4.42
C LYS A 53 -13.34 4.50 -3.19
N PHE A 54 -12.04 4.76 -3.37
CA PHE A 54 -11.10 4.81 -2.24
C PHE A 54 -10.95 6.23 -1.69
N ASP A 55 -11.56 6.51 -0.55
CA ASP A 55 -11.41 7.78 0.18
C ASP A 55 -10.78 7.56 1.56
N ASP A 56 -10.62 8.62 2.35
CA ASP A 56 -10.08 8.50 3.71
C ASP A 56 -10.96 7.67 4.65
N LYS A 57 -12.28 7.63 4.39
CA LYS A 57 -13.26 6.88 5.19
C LYS A 57 -13.14 5.38 4.97
N TYR A 58 -12.85 4.94 3.74
CA TYR A 58 -12.58 3.54 3.41
C TYR A 58 -11.48 2.90 4.29
N PHE A 59 -10.50 3.72 4.68
CA PHE A 59 -9.37 3.29 5.52
C PHE A 59 -9.52 3.67 7.00
N ALA A 60 -10.68 4.16 7.42
CA ALA A 60 -10.95 4.40 8.83
C ALA A 60 -10.90 3.06 9.57
N LYS A 61 -10.17 3.03 10.69
CA LYS A 61 -10.24 1.89 11.61
C LYS A 61 -11.59 1.94 12.31
N GLU A 62 -12.30 0.82 12.36
CA GLU A 62 -13.44 0.69 13.26
C GLU A 62 -12.96 0.92 14.70
N SER A 63 -13.42 2.00 15.32
CA SER A 63 -13.19 2.24 16.74
C SER A 63 -13.94 1.18 17.52
N LYS A 64 -13.21 0.31 18.24
CA LYS A 64 -13.84 -0.53 19.26
C LYS A 64 -14.42 0.43 20.30
N ASN A 65 -15.74 0.45 20.47
CA ASN A 65 -16.35 1.10 21.63
C ASN A 65 -15.68 0.51 22.86
N LYS A 66 -15.09 1.36 23.71
CA LYS A 66 -14.51 0.94 24.98
C LYS A 66 -15.63 0.36 25.85
N VAL A 67 -15.82 -0.95 25.78
CA VAL A 67 -16.53 -1.68 26.84
C VAL A 67 -15.71 -1.47 28.11
N LYS A 68 -16.31 -0.96 29.19
CA LYS A 68 -15.65 -0.89 30.51
C LYS A 68 -15.34 -2.33 30.93
N LYS A 69 -14.09 -2.76 30.77
CA LYS A 69 -13.62 -4.10 31.14
C LYS A 69 -12.95 -4.06 32.50
N THR A 70 -13.32 -4.98 33.39
CA THR A 70 -12.71 -5.22 34.71
C THR A 70 -11.34 -5.92 34.56
N GLU A 71 -10.44 -5.74 35.53
CA GLU A 71 -8.99 -6.07 35.46
C GLU A 71 -8.66 -7.50 34.98
N GLY A 72 -9.55 -8.49 35.16
CA GLY A 72 -9.35 -9.86 34.70
C GLY A 72 -9.53 -10.09 33.18
N GLU A 73 -10.27 -9.24 32.48
CA GLU A 73 -10.52 -9.37 31.03
C GLU A 73 -9.48 -8.64 30.16
N PHE A 74 -8.54 -7.94 30.79
CA PHE A 74 -7.48 -7.18 30.12
C PHE A 74 -6.44 -8.11 29.48
N PHE A 75 -6.10 -9.23 30.15
CA PHE A 75 -5.14 -10.22 29.66
C PHE A 75 -5.70 -11.17 28.59
N GLU A 76 -7.02 -11.39 28.57
CA GLU A 76 -7.70 -12.16 27.50
C GLU A 76 -7.85 -11.35 26.19
N ALA A 77 -7.82 -10.02 26.27
CA ALA A 77 -7.99 -9.13 25.12
C ALA A 77 -6.74 -8.98 24.23
N ASP A 78 -5.56 -9.41 24.71
CA ASP A 78 -4.30 -9.42 23.94
C ASP A 78 -4.23 -10.59 22.93
N LYS A 79 -5.13 -11.58 23.05
CA LYS A 79 -5.53 -12.36 21.88
C LYS A 79 -6.51 -11.52 21.07
N GLU A 80 -6.01 -10.43 20.50
CA GLU A 80 -6.69 -9.83 19.36
C GLU A 80 -6.75 -10.90 18.28
N GLU A 81 -7.89 -11.59 18.20
CA GLU A 81 -8.32 -12.28 17.00
C GLU A 81 -7.97 -11.36 15.85
N LYS A 82 -7.03 -11.80 15.01
CA LYS A 82 -6.66 -11.09 13.79
C LYS A 82 -7.96 -10.89 13.03
N LYS A 83 -8.61 -9.72 13.19
CA LYS A 83 -9.87 -9.39 12.51
C LYS A 83 -9.64 -9.76 11.05
N ALA A 84 -10.33 -10.80 10.60
CA ALA A 84 -10.16 -11.29 9.25
C ALA A 84 -10.37 -10.09 8.32
N LEU A 85 -9.40 -9.82 7.44
CA LEU A 85 -9.51 -8.72 6.49
C LEU A 85 -10.86 -8.86 5.78
N PRO A 86 -11.72 -7.81 5.78
CA PRO A 86 -13.02 -7.87 5.13
C PRO A 86 -12.84 -8.38 3.71
N GLN A 87 -13.68 -9.35 3.32
CA GLN A 87 -13.58 -9.99 2.00
C GLN A 87 -13.64 -8.95 0.88
N GLU A 88 -14.45 -7.91 1.06
CA GLU A 88 -14.55 -6.76 0.17
C GLU A 88 -13.19 -6.11 -0.13
N LYS A 89 -12.33 -5.91 0.87
CA LYS A 89 -11.00 -5.30 0.66
C LYS A 89 -10.09 -6.18 -0.18
N LYS A 90 -10.25 -7.50 -0.13
CA LYS A 90 -9.49 -8.43 -0.97
C LYS A 90 -9.97 -8.39 -2.41
N ASP A 91 -11.26 -8.25 -2.63
CA ASP A 91 -11.83 -8.24 -3.97
C ASP A 91 -11.59 -6.89 -4.65
N ASP A 92 -11.68 -5.78 -3.91
CA ASP A 92 -11.24 -4.45 -4.36
C ASP A 92 -9.76 -4.46 -4.76
N GLN A 93 -8.90 -5.10 -3.96
CA GLN A 93 -7.48 -5.25 -4.27
C GLN A 93 -7.28 -6.00 -5.59
N LYS A 94 -7.96 -7.13 -5.79
CA LYS A 94 -7.83 -7.92 -7.01
C LYS A 94 -8.29 -7.14 -8.24
N ALA A 95 -9.36 -6.36 -8.12
CA ALA A 95 -9.88 -5.54 -9.22
C ALA A 95 -8.82 -4.52 -9.68
N VAL A 96 -8.27 -3.74 -8.74
CA VAL A 96 -7.23 -2.75 -9.01
C VAL A 96 -5.95 -3.40 -9.53
N ASP A 97 -5.49 -4.48 -8.90
CA ASP A 97 -4.27 -5.18 -9.30
C ASP A 97 -4.39 -5.78 -10.70
N SER A 98 -5.57 -6.27 -11.10
CA SER A 98 -5.76 -6.86 -12.43
C SER A 98 -5.55 -5.86 -13.57
N GLN A 99 -5.90 -4.59 -13.34
CA GLN A 99 -5.72 -3.51 -14.30
C GLN A 99 -4.27 -3.04 -14.32
N LEU A 100 -3.66 -2.85 -13.14
CA LEU A 100 -2.27 -2.42 -13.01
C LEU A 100 -1.28 -3.44 -13.54
N LEU A 101 -1.54 -4.74 -13.36
CA LEU A 101 -0.64 -5.79 -13.84
C LEU A 101 -0.48 -5.75 -15.36
N LYS A 102 -1.54 -5.40 -16.11
CA LYS A 102 -1.45 -5.24 -17.58
C LYS A 102 -0.49 -4.11 -17.96
N ALA A 103 -0.61 -2.95 -17.29
CA ALA A 103 0.28 -1.82 -17.53
C ALA A 103 1.73 -2.11 -17.11
N ILE A 104 1.91 -2.87 -16.02
CA ILE A 104 3.25 -3.23 -15.52
C ILE A 104 3.92 -4.27 -16.42
N GLU A 105 3.18 -5.24 -16.93
CA GLU A 105 3.71 -6.28 -17.82
C GLU A 105 4.02 -5.74 -19.22
N ALA A 106 3.43 -4.61 -19.62
CA ALA A 106 3.78 -3.91 -20.85
C ALA A 106 5.18 -3.28 -20.80
N VAL A 107 5.73 -3.01 -19.60
CA VAL A 107 7.08 -2.45 -19.43
C VAL A 107 8.06 -3.58 -19.09
N PRO A 108 9.11 -3.81 -19.89
CA PRO A 108 10.12 -4.83 -19.61
C PRO A 108 10.69 -4.71 -18.20
N ASP A 109 10.83 -5.85 -17.52
CA ASP A 109 11.42 -6.02 -16.19
C ASP A 109 10.79 -5.22 -15.01
N LEU A 110 9.75 -4.42 -15.26
CA LEU A 110 9.14 -3.57 -14.23
C LEU A 110 8.51 -4.41 -13.10
N LYS A 111 7.96 -5.58 -13.43
CA LYS A 111 7.43 -6.53 -12.46
C LYS A 111 8.50 -7.01 -11.48
N PHE A 112 9.70 -7.35 -11.97
CA PHE A 112 10.83 -7.75 -11.15
C PHE A 112 11.37 -6.57 -10.34
N TYR A 113 11.45 -5.39 -10.97
CA TYR A 113 11.85 -4.16 -10.31
C TYR A 113 10.96 -3.82 -9.10
N LEU A 114 9.63 -3.96 -9.23
CA LEU A 114 8.67 -3.72 -8.14
C LEU A 114 8.74 -4.77 -7.02
N GLY A 115 9.09 -6.01 -7.35
CA GLY A 115 9.32 -7.10 -6.40
C GLY A 115 10.60 -6.93 -5.59
N ALA A 116 11.65 -6.39 -6.22
CA ALA A 116 12.92 -6.09 -5.57
C ALA A 116 12.82 -4.92 -4.59
N ARG A 117 13.54 -5.02 -3.47
CA ARG A 117 13.63 -3.93 -2.49
C ARG A 117 14.74 -2.97 -2.89
N PHE A 118 14.51 -1.69 -2.64
CA PHE A 118 15.56 -0.68 -2.67
C PHE A 118 16.32 -0.70 -1.34
N THR A 119 17.64 -0.87 -1.44
CA THR A 119 18.59 -0.79 -0.33
C THR A 119 19.82 -0.04 -0.82
N LEU A 120 20.48 0.67 0.07
CA LEU A 120 21.79 1.26 -0.20
C LEU A 120 22.86 0.21 0.12
N SER A 121 23.75 -0.03 -0.83
CA SER A 121 24.96 -0.80 -0.58
C SER A 121 26.07 0.09 -0.06
N GLU A 122 27.12 -0.51 0.50
CA GLU A 122 28.31 0.21 0.94
C GLU A 122 28.88 1.07 -0.19
N GLY A 123 29.20 2.33 0.12
CA GLY A 123 29.71 3.31 -0.85
C GLY A 123 28.64 4.03 -1.69
N MET A 124 27.37 3.61 -1.66
CA MET A 124 26.30 4.33 -2.36
C MET A 124 25.88 5.59 -1.59
N LYS A 125 25.97 6.75 -2.24
CA LYS A 125 25.60 8.05 -1.64
C LYS A 125 24.22 8.50 -2.13
N PRO A 126 23.21 8.63 -1.26
CA PRO A 126 21.84 8.95 -1.67
C PRO A 126 21.67 10.25 -2.44
N HIS A 127 22.50 11.26 -2.16
CA HIS A 127 22.44 12.56 -2.82
C HIS A 127 23.01 12.55 -4.24
N GLU A 128 23.76 11.50 -4.62
CA GLU A 128 24.28 11.31 -5.98
C GLU A 128 23.35 10.41 -6.82
N LEU A 129 22.44 9.67 -6.18
CA LEU A 129 21.51 8.78 -6.86
C LEU A 129 20.39 9.57 -7.53
N LYS A 130 20.07 9.18 -8.77
CA LYS A 130 18.91 9.65 -9.52
C LYS A 130 17.80 8.61 -9.43
N PHE A 131 16.61 9.06 -9.06
CA PHE A 131 15.42 8.22 -8.87
C PHE A 131 14.44 8.41 -10.01
#